data_AF-A0A3B0TY38-F1
#
_entry.id   AF-A0A3B0TY38-F1
#
_cell.length_a   1.000
_cell.length_b   1.000
_cell.length_c   1.000
_cell.angle_alpha   90.00
_cell.angle_beta   90.00
_cell.angle_gamma   90.00
#
_symmetry.space_group_name_H-M   'P 1'
#
loop_
_entity.id
_entity.type
_entity.pdbx_description
1 polymer ?
#
loop_
_entity_poly.entity_id
_entity_poly.type
_entity_poly.pdbx_seq_one_letter_code
_entity_poly.pdbx_strand_id
1 'polypeptide(L)'
;MKNITLILALFLNACVIKNRSQSIQEAPTPPEMSQDSVHEASELNDFMTNINQLTFAGKRSGEGYFSADKAKTYEQKLTGFGGRLTGSESEQKTASFIDSEMKRIGLHPWHSQSYKHPFEFTAGTNLGENNSLNINDKTLILDKDYRPLVFSGLGGFDKAGVVFAGYGITESEGEKMGENYDSYMHLDVKDKWVLVMRFMPEDISSEQRMKINQLSSERNKVLNAEQHGAKGVIFVHGPKTTVKNQLIPLTFDASTAHGSMPVLSITTNVAKPWFKQMGKNWKKIQKKLDAGKFVMGFDLKDLSISAKVDLIQDKKMGKNVIAYIKGSTDLPA
;
A
#
# COMPACT_ATOMS: atom_id res chain seq x y z
N MET A 1 16.99 -8.39 -35.54
CA MET A 1 15.81 -9.04 -36.17
C MET A 1 14.83 -9.37 -35.05
N LYS A 2 13.71 -8.65 -34.95
CA LYS A 2 12.73 -8.82 -33.86
C LYS A 2 11.49 -9.51 -34.43
N ASN A 3 11.27 -10.76 -34.03
CA ASN A 3 10.09 -11.55 -34.40
C ASN A 3 8.87 -11.05 -33.60
N ILE A 4 7.72 -10.86 -34.24
CA ILE A 4 6.47 -10.62 -33.49
C ILE A 4 6.10 -11.92 -32.77
N THR A 5 5.93 -11.80 -31.46
CA THR A 5 5.44 -12.87 -30.62
C THR A 5 4.14 -12.42 -29.98
N LEU A 6 3.05 -13.12 -30.27
CA LEU A 6 1.76 -12.87 -29.64
C LEU A 6 1.70 -13.61 -28.31
N ILE A 7 1.87 -12.92 -27.20
CA ILE A 7 1.90 -13.53 -25.86
C ILE A 7 0.51 -13.40 -25.23
N LEU A 8 -0.08 -14.53 -24.85
CA LEU A 8 -1.28 -14.59 -24.05
C LEU A 8 -0.87 -14.69 -22.57
N ALA A 9 -0.93 -13.56 -21.86
CA ALA A 9 -0.68 -13.51 -20.42
C ALA A 9 -2.02 -13.52 -19.67
N LEU A 10 -2.34 -14.64 -19.01
CA LEU A 10 -3.52 -14.77 -18.16
C LEU A 10 -3.12 -14.46 -16.71
N PHE A 11 -3.41 -13.23 -16.28
CA PHE A 11 -3.16 -12.80 -14.90
C PHE A 11 -4.23 -13.37 -13.98
N LEU A 12 -3.81 -14.27 -13.10
CA LEU A 12 -4.61 -14.75 -11.96
C LEU A 12 -4.62 -13.66 -10.86
N ASN A 13 -4.95 -12.42 -11.20
CA ASN A 13 -5.09 -11.35 -10.21
C ASN A 13 -6.48 -11.41 -9.58
N ALA A 14 -6.51 -11.36 -8.25
CA ALA A 14 -7.71 -11.06 -7.50
C ALA A 14 -8.32 -9.73 -7.98
N CYS A 15 -9.64 -9.63 -7.94
CA CYS A 15 -10.39 -8.45 -8.31
C CYS A 15 -9.84 -7.21 -7.59
N VAL A 16 -9.04 -6.40 -8.30
CA VAL A 16 -8.66 -5.05 -7.87
C VAL A 16 -9.65 -4.11 -8.53
N ILE A 17 -10.51 -3.52 -7.71
CA ILE A 17 -11.37 -2.41 -8.11
C ILE A 17 -10.45 -1.28 -8.56
N LYS A 18 -10.48 -0.99 -9.86
CA LYS A 18 -9.74 0.08 -10.52
C LYS A 18 -10.24 1.42 -9.97
N ASN A 19 -9.48 2.08 -9.10
CA ASN A 19 -9.51 3.53 -9.02
C ASN A 19 -8.37 4.08 -9.87
N ARG A 20 -8.74 4.89 -10.86
CA ARG A 20 -7.83 5.49 -11.85
C ARG A 20 -7.26 6.80 -11.30
N SER A 21 -6.08 7.15 -11.82
CA SER A 21 -5.28 8.38 -11.74
C SER A 21 -4.50 8.67 -10.44
N GLN A 22 -3.24 8.24 -10.40
CA GLN A 22 -2.12 9.06 -9.91
C GLN A 22 -0.89 8.83 -10.79
N SER A 23 -0.17 9.92 -11.03
CA SER A 23 1.06 10.05 -11.82
C SER A 23 2.21 9.22 -11.25
N ILE A 24 2.95 8.57 -12.13
CA ILE A 24 4.15 7.79 -11.81
C ILE A 24 5.30 8.76 -11.48
N GLN A 25 5.80 8.72 -10.26
CA GLN A 25 7.17 9.15 -9.93
C GLN A 25 8.04 7.91 -9.75
N GLU A 26 9.25 7.97 -10.29
CA GLU A 26 10.23 6.87 -10.37
C GLU A 26 10.63 6.35 -8.98
N ALA A 27 10.66 5.02 -8.84
CA ALA A 27 11.06 4.31 -7.64
C ALA A 27 12.60 4.22 -7.52
N PRO A 28 13.16 4.21 -6.29
CA PRO A 28 14.59 4.05 -6.09
C PRO A 28 15.08 2.63 -6.44
N THR A 29 16.32 2.56 -6.89
CA THR A 29 16.98 1.40 -7.48
C THR A 29 17.03 0.20 -6.50
N PRO A 30 16.56 -1.00 -6.90
CA PRO A 30 16.70 -2.22 -6.07
C PRO A 30 18.15 -2.67 -5.94
N PRO A 31 18.52 -3.44 -4.89
CA PRO A 31 19.83 -4.06 -4.78
C PRO A 31 20.08 -5.03 -5.94
N GLU A 32 21.35 -5.11 -6.39
CA GLU A 32 21.83 -5.80 -7.59
C GLU A 32 21.17 -7.17 -7.81
N MET A 33 20.16 -7.18 -8.67
CA MET A 33 19.68 -8.37 -9.36
C MET A 33 20.66 -8.69 -10.49
N SER A 34 20.88 -9.99 -10.75
CA SER A 34 21.68 -10.43 -11.89
C SER A 34 21.19 -9.76 -13.19
N GLN A 35 22.11 -9.38 -14.08
CA GLN A 35 21.77 -8.61 -15.30
C GLN A 35 20.70 -9.31 -16.15
N ASP A 36 20.65 -10.64 -16.13
CA ASP A 36 19.62 -11.44 -16.81
C ASP A 36 18.22 -11.21 -16.20
N SER A 37 18.10 -11.22 -14.87
CA SER A 37 16.83 -10.97 -14.18
C SER A 37 16.33 -9.51 -14.29
N VAL A 38 17.24 -8.54 -14.44
CA VAL A 38 16.88 -7.13 -14.67
C VAL A 38 16.35 -6.93 -16.09
N HIS A 39 16.98 -7.57 -17.08
CA HIS A 39 16.52 -7.55 -18.47
C HIS A 39 15.15 -8.22 -18.63
N GLU A 40 14.94 -9.40 -18.03
CA GLU A 40 13.65 -10.09 -18.09
C GLU A 40 12.52 -9.28 -17.44
N ALA A 41 12.77 -8.64 -16.29
CA ALA A 41 11.76 -7.82 -15.61
C ALA A 41 11.41 -6.53 -16.38
N SER A 42 12.41 -5.89 -17.01
CA SER A 42 12.21 -4.70 -17.85
C SER A 42 11.40 -5.03 -19.10
N GLU A 43 11.72 -6.12 -19.79
CA GLU A 43 10.98 -6.55 -21.00
C GLU A 43 9.53 -6.97 -20.67
N LEU A 44 9.30 -7.56 -19.49
CA LEU A 44 7.95 -7.91 -19.03
C LEU A 44 7.09 -6.66 -18.75
N ASN A 45 7.68 -5.60 -18.17
CA ASN A 45 6.99 -4.34 -17.88
C ASN A 45 6.64 -3.56 -19.16
N ASP A 46 7.55 -3.49 -20.13
CA ASP A 46 7.30 -2.85 -21.43
C ASP A 46 6.26 -3.63 -22.26
N PHE A 47 6.18 -4.95 -22.09
CA PHE A 47 5.16 -5.78 -22.74
C PHE A 47 3.74 -5.51 -22.20
N MET A 48 3.64 -5.33 -20.88
CA MET A 48 2.35 -5.14 -20.19
C MET A 48 1.65 -3.81 -20.48
N THR A 49 2.38 -2.81 -20.98
CA THR A 49 1.82 -1.49 -21.33
C THR A 49 1.11 -1.48 -22.70
N ASN A 50 1.35 -2.47 -23.56
CA ASN A 50 0.86 -2.52 -24.95
C ASN A 50 -0.22 -3.60 -25.17
N ILE A 51 -1.33 -3.52 -24.43
CA ILE A 51 -2.46 -4.45 -24.60
C ILE A 51 -3.34 -3.99 -25.77
N ASN A 52 -3.27 -4.69 -26.91
CA ASN A 52 -4.18 -4.48 -28.04
C ASN A 52 -5.29 -5.55 -28.08
N GLN A 53 -6.54 -5.12 -28.20
CA GLN A 53 -7.66 -6.02 -28.44
C GLN A 53 -7.62 -6.52 -29.89
N LEU A 54 -7.45 -7.83 -30.08
CA LEU A 54 -7.50 -8.44 -31.41
C LEU A 54 -8.93 -8.74 -31.83
N THR A 55 -9.39 -8.07 -32.88
CA THR A 55 -10.61 -8.44 -33.60
C THR A 55 -10.21 -9.29 -34.82
N PHE A 56 -10.56 -10.57 -34.82
CA PHE A 56 -10.30 -11.44 -35.97
C PHE A 56 -11.25 -11.07 -37.13
N ALA A 57 -10.69 -10.50 -38.21
CA ALA A 57 -11.40 -10.21 -39.45
C ALA A 57 -11.05 -11.26 -40.53
N GLY A 58 -12.05 -12.00 -41.01
CA GLY A 58 -11.92 -12.98 -42.09
C GLY A 58 -13.29 -13.44 -42.63
N LYS A 59 -13.32 -14.19 -43.74
CA LYS A 59 -14.55 -14.68 -44.42
C LYS A 59 -15.51 -15.54 -43.54
N ARG A 60 -15.13 -15.84 -42.29
CA ARG A 60 -15.93 -16.56 -41.29
C ARG A 60 -16.06 -15.78 -39.97
N SER A 61 -15.83 -14.46 -39.98
CA SER A 61 -16.10 -13.60 -38.83
C SER A 61 -17.61 -13.62 -38.54
N GLY A 62 -18.00 -14.46 -37.59
CA GLY A 62 -19.40 -14.70 -37.21
C GLY A 62 -19.75 -16.17 -36.99
N GLU A 63 -18.98 -17.12 -37.52
CA GLU A 63 -19.21 -18.56 -37.33
C GLU A 63 -18.13 -19.19 -36.43
N GLY A 64 -18.48 -19.47 -35.18
CA GLY A 64 -17.98 -20.64 -34.45
C GLY A 64 -16.58 -20.64 -33.84
N TYR A 65 -15.86 -19.52 -33.73
CA TYR A 65 -14.57 -19.51 -33.00
C TYR A 65 -14.74 -19.46 -31.47
N PHE A 66 -15.84 -18.85 -31.00
CA PHE A 66 -16.18 -18.77 -29.59
C PHE A 66 -17.41 -19.64 -29.33
N SER A 67 -17.28 -20.61 -28.42
CA SER A 67 -18.40 -21.46 -27.99
C SER A 67 -18.81 -21.03 -26.58
N ALA A 68 -20.02 -20.53 -26.44
CA ALA A 68 -20.59 -20.15 -25.14
C ALA A 68 -20.61 -21.34 -24.17
N ASP A 69 -20.91 -22.55 -24.68
CA ASP A 69 -20.91 -23.78 -23.87
C ASP A 69 -19.51 -24.14 -23.36
N LYS A 70 -18.48 -24.01 -24.22
CA LYS A 70 -17.09 -24.20 -23.78
C LYS A 70 -16.70 -23.14 -22.76
N ALA A 71 -17.02 -21.87 -23.00
CA ALA A 71 -16.73 -20.77 -22.06
C ALA A 71 -17.37 -21.02 -20.68
N LYS A 72 -18.65 -21.43 -20.65
CA LYS A 72 -19.35 -21.82 -19.42
C LYS A 72 -18.70 -23.01 -18.73
N THR A 73 -18.24 -24.01 -19.49
CA THR A 73 -17.51 -25.17 -18.95
C THR A 73 -16.20 -24.75 -18.29
N TYR A 74 -15.42 -23.86 -18.95
CA TYR A 74 -14.20 -23.30 -18.38
C TYR A 74 -14.49 -22.49 -17.12
N GLU A 75 -15.52 -21.65 -17.13
CA GLU A 75 -15.93 -20.87 -15.95
C GLU A 75 -16.28 -21.78 -14.76
N GLN A 76 -17.12 -22.81 -14.98
CA GLN A 76 -17.49 -23.78 -13.95
C GLN A 76 -16.27 -24.53 -13.41
N LYS A 77 -15.33 -24.91 -14.28
CA LYS A 77 -14.10 -25.59 -13.87
C LYS A 77 -13.21 -24.69 -13.01
N LEU A 78 -13.00 -23.44 -13.45
CA LEU A 78 -12.15 -22.46 -12.77
C LEU A 78 -12.74 -22.01 -11.42
N THR A 79 -14.06 -21.84 -11.35
CA THR A 79 -14.76 -21.48 -10.10
C THR A 79 -14.82 -22.67 -9.13
N GLY A 80 -14.91 -23.89 -9.64
CA GLY A 80 -14.85 -25.12 -8.84
C GLY A 80 -13.53 -25.36 -8.12
N PHE A 81 -12.45 -24.68 -8.53
CA PHE A 81 -11.17 -24.71 -7.79
C PHE A 81 -11.15 -23.81 -6.55
N GLY A 82 -12.12 -22.91 -6.38
CA GLY A 82 -12.19 -21.99 -5.24
C GLY A 82 -11.52 -20.63 -5.48
N GLY A 83 -11.41 -19.83 -4.41
CA GLY A 83 -10.86 -18.47 -4.46
C GLY A 83 -9.36 -18.46 -4.80
N ARG A 84 -8.88 -17.48 -5.57
CA ARG A 84 -7.52 -17.47 -6.14
C ARG A 84 -6.62 -16.44 -5.48
N LEU A 85 -6.51 -16.50 -4.15
CA LEU A 85 -5.50 -15.70 -3.45
C LEU A 85 -4.10 -16.17 -3.88
N THR A 86 -3.18 -15.25 -4.16
CA THR A 86 -1.82 -15.60 -4.63
C THR A 86 -1.14 -16.58 -3.67
N GLY A 87 -0.54 -17.64 -4.20
CA GLY A 87 0.09 -18.71 -3.42
C GLY A 87 -0.86 -19.72 -2.76
N SER A 88 -2.18 -19.59 -2.92
CA SER A 88 -3.16 -20.56 -2.41
C SER A 88 -3.15 -21.89 -3.19
N GLU A 89 -3.63 -22.97 -2.59
CA GLU A 89 -3.76 -24.27 -3.26
C GLU A 89 -4.68 -24.21 -4.48
N SER A 90 -5.74 -23.42 -4.40
CA SER A 90 -6.70 -23.15 -5.47
C SER A 90 -6.10 -22.37 -6.64
N GLU A 91 -5.20 -21.41 -6.38
CA GLU A 91 -4.39 -20.77 -7.43
C GLU A 91 -3.51 -21.81 -8.13
N GLN A 92 -2.84 -22.70 -7.40
CA GLN A 92 -1.99 -23.74 -7.99
C GLN A 92 -2.78 -24.73 -8.87
N LYS A 93 -3.98 -25.14 -8.44
CA LYS A 93 -4.91 -25.97 -9.23
C LYS A 93 -5.29 -25.27 -10.51
N THR A 94 -5.64 -23.98 -10.41
CA THR A 94 -6.01 -23.16 -11.57
C THR A 94 -4.86 -22.98 -12.55
N ALA A 95 -3.66 -22.63 -12.06
CA ALA A 95 -2.48 -22.45 -12.88
C ALA A 95 -2.08 -23.75 -13.60
N SER A 96 -2.24 -24.90 -12.95
CA SER A 96 -1.96 -26.20 -13.57
C SER A 96 -2.99 -26.58 -14.63
N PHE A 97 -4.26 -26.19 -14.44
CA PHE A 97 -5.28 -26.34 -15.47
C PHE A 97 -5.00 -25.47 -16.69
N ILE A 98 -4.66 -24.19 -16.50
CA ILE A 98 -4.31 -23.27 -17.60
C ILE A 98 -3.06 -23.75 -18.34
N ASP A 99 -2.01 -24.18 -17.62
CA ASP A 99 -0.81 -24.79 -18.21
C ASP A 99 -1.13 -26.00 -19.10
N SER A 100 -2.02 -26.88 -18.63
CA SER A 100 -2.46 -28.05 -19.40
C SER A 100 -3.24 -27.64 -20.66
N GLU A 101 -4.08 -26.63 -20.57
CA GLU A 101 -4.86 -26.13 -21.70
C GLU A 101 -3.98 -25.44 -22.75
N MET A 102 -3.01 -24.63 -22.32
CA MET A 102 -2.04 -23.97 -23.21
C MET A 102 -1.22 -25.01 -23.99
N LYS A 103 -0.79 -26.08 -23.33
CA LYS A 103 -0.15 -27.24 -23.97
C LYS A 103 -1.08 -27.91 -24.98
N ARG A 104 -2.33 -28.18 -24.57
CA ARG A 104 -3.34 -28.86 -25.40
C ARG A 104 -3.63 -28.12 -26.70
N ILE A 105 -3.63 -26.79 -26.69
CA ILE A 105 -3.89 -25.97 -27.87
C ILE A 105 -2.62 -25.63 -28.67
N GLY A 106 -1.45 -26.13 -28.26
CA GLY A 106 -0.19 -25.98 -28.99
C GLY A 106 0.50 -24.61 -28.85
N LEU A 107 0.22 -23.85 -27.79
CA LEU A 107 0.99 -22.64 -27.51
C LEU A 107 2.40 -22.99 -27.04
N HIS A 108 3.34 -22.06 -27.14
CA HIS A 108 4.71 -22.26 -26.67
C HIS A 108 4.96 -21.49 -25.36
N PRO A 109 5.74 -22.02 -24.41
CA PRO A 109 6.11 -21.31 -23.18
C PRO A 109 7.04 -20.13 -23.49
N TRP A 110 6.83 -18.97 -22.86
CA TRP A 110 7.62 -17.75 -23.11
C TRP A 110 9.01 -17.86 -22.48
N HIS A 111 10.09 -17.73 -23.25
CA HIS A 111 11.51 -17.74 -22.80
C HIS A 111 11.91 -18.84 -21.79
N SER A 112 11.18 -19.94 -21.69
CA SER A 112 11.52 -21.05 -20.78
C SER A 112 10.91 -22.36 -21.25
N GLN A 113 11.26 -23.48 -20.60
CA GLN A 113 10.65 -24.80 -20.86
C GLN A 113 9.28 -24.98 -20.17
N SER A 114 8.87 -24.02 -19.33
CA SER A 114 7.68 -24.05 -18.49
C SER A 114 6.77 -22.88 -18.82
N TYR A 115 5.46 -23.08 -18.85
CA TYR A 115 4.53 -21.94 -18.93
C TYR A 115 4.46 -21.19 -17.61
N LYS A 116 4.95 -21.79 -16.51
CA LYS A 116 4.91 -21.21 -15.16
C LYS A 116 6.16 -20.37 -14.90
N HIS A 117 5.95 -19.07 -14.68
CA HIS A 117 6.99 -18.09 -14.33
C HIS A 117 6.84 -17.68 -12.87
N PRO A 118 7.75 -18.12 -11.97
CA PRO A 118 7.67 -17.78 -10.56
C PRO A 118 8.00 -16.30 -10.33
N PHE A 119 7.31 -15.68 -9.38
CA PHE A 119 7.66 -14.34 -8.88
C PHE A 119 7.54 -14.33 -7.35
N GLU A 120 8.40 -13.56 -6.69
CA GLU A 120 8.31 -13.35 -5.25
C GLU A 120 7.24 -12.28 -4.95
N PHE A 121 6.45 -12.51 -3.91
CA PHE A 121 5.52 -11.51 -3.38
C PHE A 121 5.48 -11.57 -1.85
N THR A 122 5.16 -10.44 -1.22
CA THR A 122 4.95 -10.36 0.23
C THR A 122 3.53 -10.81 0.54
N ALA A 123 3.35 -12.00 1.11
CA ALA A 123 2.05 -12.54 1.52
C ALA A 123 1.52 -11.91 2.81
N GLY A 124 2.38 -11.27 3.59
CA GLY A 124 2.04 -10.53 4.80
C GLY A 124 3.26 -9.93 5.47
N THR A 125 3.02 -9.13 6.51
CA THR A 125 4.08 -8.52 7.33
C THR A 125 3.81 -8.87 8.78
N ASN A 126 4.83 -9.41 9.46
CA ASN A 126 4.82 -9.77 10.87
C ASN A 126 5.74 -8.85 11.67
N LEU A 127 5.52 -8.82 12.99
CA LEU A 127 6.43 -8.13 13.92
C LEU A 127 7.66 -9.01 14.15
N GLY A 128 8.85 -8.42 14.03
CA GLY A 128 10.08 -9.03 14.51
C GLY A 128 10.24 -8.92 16.03
N GLU A 129 11.22 -9.64 16.56
CA GLU A 129 11.45 -9.73 18.02
C GLU A 129 12.10 -8.47 18.61
N ASN A 130 12.75 -7.64 17.78
CA ASN A 130 13.54 -6.50 18.25
C ASN A 130 12.79 -5.17 18.31
N ASN A 131 11.46 -5.21 18.23
CA ASN A 131 10.65 -4.01 18.32
C ASN A 131 10.76 -3.37 19.72
N SER A 132 11.01 -2.06 19.78
CA SER A 132 10.98 -1.30 21.02
C SER A 132 10.48 0.13 20.79
N LEU A 133 9.75 0.68 21.76
CA LEU A 133 9.33 2.07 21.79
C LEU A 133 9.56 2.61 23.21
N ASN A 134 10.40 3.63 23.34
CA ASN A 134 10.76 4.23 24.61
C ASN A 134 10.26 5.67 24.68
N ILE A 135 9.58 6.02 25.77
CA ILE A 135 9.11 7.37 26.08
C ILE A 135 9.76 7.81 27.39
N ASN A 136 10.58 8.86 27.37
CA ASN A 136 11.30 9.34 28.57
C ASN A 136 11.93 8.17 29.36
N ASP A 137 12.59 7.25 28.65
CA ASP A 137 13.29 6.09 29.19
C ASP A 137 12.39 4.97 29.75
N LYS A 138 11.06 5.08 29.61
CA LYS A 138 10.11 3.99 29.83
C LYS A 138 9.83 3.23 28.53
N THR A 139 10.11 1.94 28.52
CA THR A 139 9.74 1.02 27.44
C THR A 139 8.26 0.67 27.47
N LEU A 140 7.59 0.77 26.33
CA LEU A 140 6.20 0.36 26.15
C LEU A 140 6.08 -1.12 25.77
N ILE A 141 4.90 -1.68 26.00
CA ILE A 141 4.61 -3.09 25.70
C ILE A 141 4.03 -3.20 24.29
N LEU A 142 4.71 -3.94 23.41
CA LEU A 142 4.23 -4.24 22.06
C LEU A 142 2.86 -4.94 22.11
N ASP A 143 1.98 -4.63 21.17
CA ASP A 143 0.61 -5.18 21.05
C ASP A 143 -0.37 -4.82 22.18
N LYS A 144 0.10 -4.15 23.22
CA LYS A 144 -0.71 -3.61 24.30
C LYS A 144 -0.74 -2.09 24.28
N ASP A 145 0.43 -1.47 24.24
CA ASP A 145 0.60 -0.02 24.33
C ASP A 145 0.88 0.59 22.96
N TYR A 146 1.61 -0.11 22.09
CA TYR A 146 1.99 0.36 20.76
C TYR A 146 2.15 -0.78 19.74
N ARG A 147 2.16 -0.42 18.46
CA ARG A 147 2.48 -1.32 17.34
C ARG A 147 3.01 -0.53 16.12
N PRO A 148 4.12 -0.94 15.49
CA PRO A 148 4.57 -0.40 14.21
C PRO A 148 3.59 -0.64 13.07
N LEU A 149 3.54 0.28 12.10
CA LEU A 149 2.76 0.09 10.87
C LEU A 149 3.58 -0.66 9.82
N VAL A 150 2.91 -1.39 8.94
CA VAL A 150 3.52 -2.27 7.93
C VAL A 150 4.47 -1.57 6.96
N PHE A 151 4.29 -0.28 6.75
CA PHE A 151 5.13 0.57 5.90
C PHE A 151 6.11 1.45 6.69
N SER A 152 6.27 1.20 7.99
CA SER A 152 7.27 1.89 8.79
C SER A 152 8.67 1.65 8.25
N GLY A 153 9.53 2.65 8.37
CA GLY A 153 10.97 2.47 8.24
C GLY A 153 11.50 1.52 9.30
N LEU A 154 12.54 0.78 8.94
CA LEU A 154 13.16 -0.26 9.75
C LEU A 154 14.42 0.27 10.44
N GLY A 155 14.79 -0.35 11.56
CA GLY A 155 16.02 -0.03 12.28
C GLY A 155 15.81 0.82 13.53
N GLY A 156 16.89 1.40 14.03
CA GLY A 156 16.90 2.23 15.23
C GLY A 156 16.71 3.71 14.90
N PHE A 157 15.92 4.40 15.74
CA PHE A 157 15.60 5.81 15.60
C PHE A 157 15.82 6.53 16.92
N ASP A 158 16.69 7.54 16.88
CA ASP A 158 17.15 8.24 18.08
C ASP A 158 16.05 9.04 18.78
N LYS A 159 16.37 9.38 20.03
CA LYS A 159 15.54 10.21 20.91
C LYS A 159 15.29 11.59 20.28
N ALA A 160 14.02 11.97 20.15
CA ALA A 160 13.61 13.29 19.70
C ALA A 160 12.33 13.77 20.40
N GLY A 161 12.11 15.08 20.41
CA GLY A 161 10.90 15.70 20.99
C GLY A 161 9.63 15.33 20.22
N VAL A 162 8.47 15.64 20.77
CA VAL A 162 7.18 15.29 20.17
C VAL A 162 6.28 16.52 20.04
N VAL A 163 5.63 16.66 18.89
CA VAL A 163 4.60 17.67 18.63
C VAL A 163 3.26 17.01 18.35
N PHE A 164 2.17 17.67 18.73
CA PHE A 164 0.83 17.27 18.35
C PHE A 164 0.34 18.10 17.16
N ALA A 165 -0.01 17.42 16.06
CA ALA A 165 -0.44 18.03 14.81
C ALA A 165 -1.87 17.60 14.43
N GLY A 166 -2.81 17.57 15.39
CA GLY A 166 -4.23 17.33 15.07
C GLY A 166 -4.48 16.04 14.29
N TYR A 167 -5.13 16.14 13.12
CA TYR A 167 -5.33 15.01 12.21
C TYR A 167 -4.19 14.81 11.20
N GLY A 168 -3.17 15.68 11.16
CA GLY A 168 -2.00 15.56 10.27
C GLY A 168 -2.30 15.85 8.81
N ILE A 169 -3.36 16.62 8.53
CA ILE A 169 -3.81 16.95 7.18
C ILE A 169 -3.50 18.42 6.90
N THR A 170 -2.99 18.68 5.69
CA THR A 170 -2.83 20.00 5.10
C THR A 170 -3.58 20.02 3.79
N GLU A 171 -4.69 20.74 3.76
CA GLU A 171 -5.43 21.03 2.54
C GLU A 171 -4.64 22.04 1.71
N SER A 172 -4.46 21.76 0.42
CA SER A 172 -3.79 22.66 -0.51
C SER A 172 -4.44 24.05 -0.48
N GLU A 173 -3.65 25.10 -0.70
CA GLU A 173 -4.15 26.47 -0.68
C GLU A 173 -5.32 26.65 -1.67
N GLY A 174 -6.53 26.84 -1.13
CA GLY A 174 -7.66 27.41 -1.86
C GLY A 174 -7.48 28.91 -2.09
N GLU A 175 -8.34 29.49 -2.95
CA GLU A 175 -8.28 30.90 -3.37
C GLU A 175 -8.39 31.93 -2.23
N LYS A 176 -8.74 31.50 -1.00
CA LYS A 176 -8.83 32.36 0.19
C LYS A 176 -7.83 31.93 1.25
N MET A 177 -6.88 32.81 1.53
CA MET A 177 -5.90 32.67 2.60
C MET A 177 -6.60 32.53 3.97
N GLY A 178 -6.33 31.42 4.67
CA GLY A 178 -6.84 31.19 6.05
C GLY A 178 -8.12 30.37 6.20
N GLU A 179 -8.74 29.91 5.11
CA GLU A 179 -9.93 29.04 5.16
C GLU A 179 -9.59 27.52 5.08
N ASN A 180 -8.36 27.17 4.71
CA ASN A 180 -7.97 25.77 4.47
C ASN A 180 -7.63 25.03 5.77
N TYR A 181 -7.95 23.74 5.81
CA TYR A 181 -7.61 22.90 6.95
C TYR A 181 -6.11 22.57 6.95
N ASP A 182 -5.32 23.20 7.83
CA ASP A 182 -3.90 22.90 7.98
C ASP A 182 -3.53 22.58 9.43
N SER A 183 -3.06 21.35 9.63
CA SER A 183 -2.62 20.82 10.93
C SER A 183 -1.22 21.26 11.34
N TYR A 184 -0.42 21.77 10.40
CA TYR A 184 0.99 22.13 10.58
C TYR A 184 1.24 23.64 10.62
N MET A 185 0.19 24.44 10.41
CA MET A 185 0.24 25.90 10.48
C MET A 185 0.86 26.40 11.78
N HIS A 186 1.97 27.14 11.67
CA HIS A 186 2.79 27.65 12.79
C HIS A 186 3.32 26.57 13.76
N LEU A 187 3.47 25.31 13.31
CA LEU A 187 4.01 24.22 14.11
C LEU A 187 5.45 23.90 13.69
N ASP A 188 6.38 23.94 14.65
CA ASP A 188 7.77 23.53 14.42
C ASP A 188 7.92 22.00 14.51
N VAL A 189 7.95 21.34 13.36
CA VAL A 189 7.98 19.88 13.22
C VAL A 189 9.37 19.31 12.98
N LYS A 190 10.31 20.14 12.52
CA LYS A 190 11.60 19.69 12.06
C LYS A 190 12.34 18.88 13.13
N ASP A 191 12.84 17.71 12.75
CA ASP A 191 13.61 16.78 13.59
C ASP A 191 12.83 16.23 14.82
N LYS A 192 11.50 16.34 14.84
CA LYS A 192 10.63 15.87 15.93
C LYS A 192 9.70 14.72 15.50
N TRP A 193 9.23 13.96 16.48
CA TRP A 193 8.12 13.04 16.29
C TRP A 193 6.80 13.79 16.19
N VAL A 194 5.93 13.39 15.27
CA VAL A 194 4.60 13.97 15.12
C VAL A 194 3.54 13.01 15.63
N LEU A 195 2.84 13.40 16.69
CA LEU A 195 1.63 12.74 17.14
C LEU A 195 0.44 13.24 16.32
N VAL A 196 -0.19 12.33 15.58
CA VAL A 196 -1.36 12.59 14.73
C VAL A 196 -2.51 11.69 15.12
N MET A 197 -3.73 12.23 15.02
CA MET A 197 -4.94 11.44 15.22
C MET A 197 -5.26 10.62 13.97
N ARG A 198 -5.71 9.37 14.19
CA ARG A 198 -6.32 8.52 13.16
C ARG A 198 -7.58 9.17 12.61
N PHE A 199 -7.99 8.77 11.40
CA PHE A 199 -9.20 9.26 10.72
C PHE A 199 -9.13 10.75 10.35
N MET A 200 -10.27 11.39 10.13
CA MET A 200 -10.37 12.80 9.74
C MET A 200 -11.50 13.46 10.53
N PRO A 201 -11.64 14.80 10.50
CA PRO A 201 -12.78 15.49 11.08
C PRO A 201 -14.13 14.85 10.67
N GLU A 202 -14.98 14.58 11.65
CA GLU A 202 -16.27 13.91 11.45
C GLU A 202 -17.44 14.90 11.28
N ASP A 203 -17.37 16.10 11.86
CA ASP A 203 -18.46 17.07 11.91
C ASP A 203 -18.22 18.25 10.93
N ILE A 204 -17.81 17.93 9.70
CA ILE A 204 -17.52 18.90 8.61
C ILE A 204 -18.53 18.80 7.45
N SER A 205 -18.60 19.85 6.63
CA SER A 205 -19.45 19.86 5.44
C SER A 205 -19.03 18.77 4.43
N SER A 206 -19.97 18.33 3.58
CA SER A 206 -19.69 17.34 2.54
C SER A 206 -18.59 17.80 1.58
N GLU A 207 -18.57 19.09 1.23
CA GLU A 207 -17.56 19.68 0.35
C GLU A 207 -16.17 19.60 0.98
N GLN A 208 -16.02 20.02 2.22
CA GLN A 208 -14.75 19.95 2.94
C GLN A 208 -14.29 18.50 3.11
N ARG A 209 -15.23 17.58 3.41
CA ARG A 209 -14.94 16.16 3.50
C ARG A 209 -14.37 15.62 2.20
N MET A 210 -14.95 15.97 1.05
CA MET A 210 -14.45 15.51 -0.25
C MET A 210 -13.00 15.97 -0.50
N LYS A 211 -12.66 17.22 -0.14
CA LYS A 211 -11.31 17.76 -0.28
C LYS A 211 -10.30 17.01 0.58
N ILE A 212 -10.60 16.80 1.86
CA ILE A 212 -9.61 16.22 2.79
C ILE A 212 -9.58 14.69 2.79
N ASN A 213 -10.63 14.01 2.31
CA ASN A 213 -10.72 12.54 2.37
C ASN A 213 -9.56 11.85 1.65
N GLN A 214 -9.12 12.41 0.52
CA GLN A 214 -7.97 11.89 -0.23
C GLN A 214 -6.66 12.04 0.56
N LEU A 215 -6.55 13.06 1.42
CA LEU A 215 -5.36 13.36 2.23
C LEU A 215 -5.36 12.62 3.58
N SER A 216 -6.46 11.98 3.92
CA SER A 216 -6.71 11.44 5.26
C SER A 216 -6.16 10.02 5.50
N SER A 217 -5.61 9.38 4.46
CA SER A 217 -4.95 8.07 4.62
C SER A 217 -3.72 8.18 5.51
N GLU A 218 -3.38 7.13 6.25
CA GLU A 218 -2.20 7.11 7.11
C GLU A 218 -0.92 7.41 6.32
N ARG A 219 -0.80 6.90 5.09
CA ARG A 219 0.35 7.18 4.22
C ARG A 219 0.44 8.66 3.84
N ASN A 220 -0.66 9.28 3.43
CA ASN A 220 -0.63 10.69 3.03
C ASN A 220 -0.29 11.60 4.20
N LYS A 221 -0.74 11.25 5.41
CA LYS A 221 -0.34 11.96 6.63
C LYS A 221 1.13 11.79 6.98
N VAL A 222 1.69 10.60 6.75
CA VAL A 222 3.13 10.35 6.95
C VAL A 222 3.96 11.13 5.95
N LEU A 223 3.58 11.10 4.66
CA LEU A 223 4.23 11.92 3.62
C LEU A 223 4.14 13.40 3.94
N ASN A 224 2.98 13.88 4.40
CA ASN A 224 2.81 15.27 4.80
C ASN A 224 3.72 15.62 6.00
N ALA A 225 3.80 14.76 7.01
CA ALA A 225 4.71 14.95 8.14
C ALA A 225 6.18 14.97 7.69
N GLU A 226 6.57 14.08 6.78
CA GLU A 226 7.91 14.02 6.19
C GLU A 226 8.26 15.30 5.43
N GLN A 227 7.32 15.84 4.63
CA GLN A 227 7.49 17.12 3.94
C GLN A 227 7.71 18.30 4.90
N HIS A 228 7.20 18.21 6.13
CA HIS A 228 7.43 19.19 7.21
C HIS A 228 8.70 18.89 8.05
N GLY A 229 9.51 17.91 7.64
CA GLY A 229 10.77 17.56 8.30
C GLY A 229 10.62 16.74 9.57
N ALA A 230 9.50 16.03 9.75
CA ALA A 230 9.34 15.10 10.86
C ALA A 230 10.48 14.08 10.89
N LYS A 231 10.79 13.55 12.08
CA LYS A 231 11.72 12.42 12.27
C LYS A 231 11.00 11.08 12.44
N GLY A 232 9.70 11.12 12.69
CA GLY A 232 8.85 9.95 12.91
C GLY A 232 7.40 10.33 13.15
N VAL A 233 6.49 9.37 12.96
CA VAL A 233 5.05 9.61 13.09
C VAL A 233 4.43 8.60 14.05
N ILE A 234 3.57 9.11 14.93
CA ILE A 234 2.81 8.31 15.88
C ILE A 234 1.33 8.56 15.66
N PHE A 235 0.61 7.51 15.30
CA PHE A 235 -0.85 7.51 15.23
C PHE A 235 -1.47 7.20 16.58
N VAL A 236 -2.52 7.94 16.91
CA VAL A 236 -3.38 7.65 18.07
C VAL A 236 -4.83 7.84 17.67
N HIS A 237 -5.77 7.07 18.22
CA HIS A 237 -7.18 7.41 18.06
C HIS A 237 -7.59 8.49 19.08
N GLY A 238 -8.59 9.30 18.75
CA GLY A 238 -9.07 10.32 19.68
C GLY A 238 -9.84 9.72 20.88
N PRO A 239 -9.88 10.42 22.03
CA PRO A 239 -10.57 9.95 23.25
C PRO A 239 -12.10 9.93 23.16
N LYS A 240 -12.68 10.48 22.09
CA LYS A 240 -14.11 10.37 21.73
C LYS A 240 -14.36 9.32 20.64
N THR A 241 -13.32 8.80 20.00
CA THR A 241 -13.47 7.87 18.88
C THR A 241 -13.60 6.45 19.40
N THR A 242 -14.68 5.77 19.03
CA THR A 242 -14.89 4.35 19.30
C THR A 242 -14.25 3.54 18.19
N VAL A 243 -13.34 2.63 18.55
CA VAL A 243 -12.67 1.73 17.61
C VAL A 243 -12.70 0.31 18.14
N LYS A 244 -12.78 -0.67 17.24
CA LYS A 244 -12.63 -2.09 17.60
C LYS A 244 -11.23 -2.38 18.12
N ASN A 245 -10.21 -1.83 17.43
CA ASN A 245 -8.80 -1.96 17.77
C ASN A 245 -8.17 -0.58 17.91
N GLN A 246 -7.57 -0.30 19.08
CA GLN A 246 -6.89 0.97 19.35
C GLN A 246 -5.59 1.09 18.54
N LEU A 247 -4.82 0.00 18.49
CA LEU A 247 -3.64 -0.13 17.65
C LEU A 247 -4.04 -0.45 16.20
N ILE A 248 -3.30 0.10 15.25
CA ILE A 248 -3.51 -0.18 13.83
C ILE A 248 -3.02 -1.61 13.56
N PRO A 249 -3.87 -2.52 13.05
CA PRO A 249 -3.45 -3.89 12.79
C PRO A 249 -2.43 -3.93 11.65
N LEU A 250 -1.60 -4.99 11.64
CA LEU A 250 -0.81 -5.30 10.46
C LEU A 250 -1.77 -5.77 9.38
N THR A 251 -1.82 -5.05 8.27
CA THR A 251 -2.65 -5.39 7.11
C THR A 251 -1.75 -5.74 5.93
N PHE A 252 -2.31 -6.47 4.97
CA PHE A 252 -1.63 -6.66 3.69
C PHE A 252 -1.33 -5.30 3.05
N ASP A 253 -0.10 -5.14 2.61
CA ASP A 253 0.39 -3.94 1.96
C ASP A 253 1.07 -4.34 0.66
N ALA A 254 0.44 -3.99 -0.46
CA ALA A 254 0.93 -4.37 -1.77
C ALA A 254 2.21 -3.62 -2.17
N SER A 255 2.58 -2.56 -1.43
CA SER A 255 3.83 -1.84 -1.67
C SER A 255 5.00 -2.56 -1.04
N THR A 256 6.09 -2.70 -1.78
CA THR A 256 7.32 -3.36 -1.32
C THR A 256 8.26 -2.41 -0.55
N ALA A 257 7.98 -1.10 -0.54
CA ALA A 257 8.86 -0.09 0.04
C ALA A 257 8.51 0.19 1.52
N HIS A 258 9.46 -0.10 2.41
CA HIS A 258 9.48 0.48 3.76
C HIS A 258 9.72 1.99 3.67
N GLY A 259 9.11 2.76 4.56
CA GLY A 259 9.36 4.20 4.66
C GLY A 259 10.79 4.52 5.13
N SER A 260 11.18 5.79 5.00
CA SER A 260 12.43 6.35 5.54
C SER A 260 12.40 6.56 7.06
N MET A 261 11.19 6.67 7.63
CA MET A 261 10.95 7.09 9.01
C MET A 261 10.14 6.06 9.80
N PRO A 262 10.26 6.02 11.14
CA PRO A 262 9.45 5.15 11.97
C PRO A 262 8.00 5.64 12.00
N VAL A 263 7.07 4.71 11.78
CA VAL A 263 5.64 4.96 11.83
C VAL A 263 5.01 3.96 12.80
N LEU A 264 4.46 4.47 13.89
CA LEU A 264 3.94 3.68 15.00
C LEU A 264 2.49 4.07 15.28
N SER A 265 1.73 3.17 15.89
CA SER A 265 0.46 3.49 16.54
C SER A 265 0.57 3.24 18.03
N ILE A 266 -0.07 4.07 18.85
CA ILE A 266 -0.18 3.91 20.29
C ILE A 266 -1.64 3.92 20.73
N THR A 267 -1.91 3.39 21.92
CA THR A 267 -3.24 3.47 22.54
C THR A 267 -3.55 4.87 23.07
N THR A 268 -4.84 5.18 23.20
CA THR A 268 -5.28 6.43 23.86
C THR A 268 -4.77 6.52 25.31
N ASN A 269 -4.61 5.38 25.99
CA ASN A 269 -4.13 5.35 27.37
C ASN A 269 -2.67 5.83 27.49
N VAL A 270 -1.84 5.58 26.48
CA VAL A 270 -0.46 6.08 26.42
C VAL A 270 -0.43 7.60 26.22
N ALA A 271 -1.24 8.13 25.30
CA ALA A 271 -1.21 9.55 24.95
C ALA A 271 -1.95 10.46 25.93
N LYS A 272 -3.00 9.98 26.60
CA LYS A 272 -3.87 10.78 27.48
C LYS A 272 -3.11 11.52 28.60
N PRO A 273 -2.11 10.92 29.28
CA PRO A 273 -1.26 11.62 30.25
C PRO A 273 -0.55 12.84 29.67
N TRP A 274 -0.10 12.80 28.40
CA TRP A 274 0.65 13.89 27.78
C TRP A 274 -0.18 15.17 27.67
N PHE A 275 -1.44 15.03 27.24
CA PHE A 275 -2.38 16.18 27.21
C PHE A 275 -2.71 16.70 28.60
N LYS A 276 -2.84 15.80 29.59
CA LYS A 276 -3.12 16.18 30.98
C LYS A 276 -1.95 16.98 31.58
N GLN A 277 -0.70 16.57 31.35
CA GLN A 277 0.50 17.28 31.80
C GLN A 277 0.57 18.70 31.21
N MET A 278 0.13 18.87 29.96
CA MET A 278 0.04 20.18 29.31
C MET A 278 -1.16 21.04 29.78
N GLY A 279 -1.97 20.56 30.74
CA GLY A 279 -3.19 21.24 31.18
C GLY A 279 -4.29 21.29 30.10
N LYS A 280 -4.19 20.47 29.05
CA LYS A 280 -5.09 20.48 27.89
C LYS A 280 -6.17 19.41 28.02
N ASN A 281 -7.41 19.78 27.73
CA ASN A 281 -8.52 18.82 27.66
C ASN A 281 -8.59 18.22 26.25
N TRP A 282 -8.02 17.03 26.08
CA TRP A 282 -7.96 16.36 24.77
C TRP A 282 -9.34 16.10 24.16
N LYS A 283 -10.37 15.75 24.95
CA LYS A 283 -11.74 15.58 24.45
C LYS A 283 -12.30 16.87 23.85
N LYS A 284 -12.04 18.02 24.47
CA LYS A 284 -12.44 19.34 23.94
C LYS A 284 -11.65 19.71 22.69
N ILE A 285 -10.36 19.40 22.65
CA ILE A 285 -9.51 19.58 21.46
C ILE A 285 -10.05 18.77 20.29
N GLN A 286 -10.30 17.47 20.50
CA GLN A 286 -10.87 16.61 19.47
C GLN A 286 -12.21 17.15 18.99
N LYS A 287 -13.13 17.54 19.88
CA LYS A 287 -14.42 18.13 19.48
C LYS A 287 -14.28 19.36 18.57
N LYS A 288 -13.26 20.20 18.78
CA LYS A 288 -12.99 21.35 17.90
C LYS A 288 -12.46 20.90 16.54
N LEU A 289 -11.50 19.97 16.55
CA LEU A 289 -10.93 19.39 15.33
C LEU A 289 -11.99 18.67 14.50
N ASP A 290 -12.89 17.89 15.13
CA ASP A 290 -14.00 17.18 14.49
C ASP A 290 -14.92 18.15 13.74
N ALA A 291 -15.18 19.33 14.33
CA ALA A 291 -15.98 20.39 13.73
C ALA A 291 -15.25 21.21 12.65
N GLY A 292 -14.09 20.74 12.17
CA GLY A 292 -13.26 21.42 11.18
C GLY A 292 -12.65 22.74 11.67
N LYS A 293 -12.73 23.05 12.97
CA LYS A 293 -12.21 24.31 13.51
C LYS A 293 -10.69 24.22 13.66
N PHE A 294 -10.04 25.35 13.38
CA PHE A 294 -8.62 25.48 13.61
C PHE A 294 -8.27 25.24 15.08
N VAL A 295 -7.32 24.32 15.30
CA VAL A 295 -6.67 24.13 16.59
C VAL A 295 -5.18 24.09 16.32
N MET A 296 -4.48 25.10 16.83
CA MET A 296 -3.03 25.19 16.74
C MET A 296 -2.37 23.94 17.33
N GLY A 297 -1.43 23.36 16.57
CA GLY A 297 -0.55 22.31 17.07
C GLY A 297 0.31 22.81 18.24
N PHE A 298 0.95 21.90 18.96
CA PHE A 298 1.80 22.29 20.08
C PHE A 298 2.83 21.21 20.44
N ASP A 299 3.96 21.62 20.98
CA ASP A 299 4.93 20.72 21.58
C ASP A 299 4.35 20.02 22.82
N LEU A 300 4.58 18.71 22.91
CA LEU A 300 4.40 17.94 24.13
C LEU A 300 5.69 18.08 24.94
N LYS A 301 5.72 19.08 25.83
CA LYS A 301 6.90 19.40 26.64
C LYS A 301 7.31 18.23 27.52
N ASP A 302 8.61 18.14 27.77
CA ASP A 302 9.24 17.09 28.58
C ASP A 302 8.92 15.67 28.08
N LEU A 303 8.67 15.51 26.78
CA LEU A 303 8.41 14.24 26.13
C LEU A 303 9.44 13.98 25.04
N SER A 304 10.04 12.80 25.09
CA SER A 304 11.05 12.37 24.14
C SER A 304 10.84 10.91 23.79
N ILE A 305 10.93 10.59 22.50
CA ILE A 305 10.63 9.27 21.96
C ILE A 305 11.81 8.75 21.15
N SER A 306 12.13 7.48 21.35
CA SER A 306 13.02 6.69 20.48
C SER A 306 12.37 5.34 20.20
N ALA A 307 12.74 4.72 19.09
CA ALA A 307 12.15 3.44 18.68
C ALA A 307 13.18 2.56 17.98
N LYS A 308 12.97 1.25 18.05
CA LYS A 308 13.54 0.28 17.12
C LYS A 308 12.38 -0.43 16.43
N VAL A 309 12.34 -0.38 15.12
CA VAL A 309 11.30 -1.02 14.31
C VAL A 309 11.89 -2.23 13.60
N ASP A 310 11.26 -3.37 13.81
CA ASP A 310 11.64 -4.66 13.25
C ASP A 310 10.40 -5.32 12.64
N LEU A 311 10.36 -5.44 11.32
CA LEU A 311 9.25 -6.04 10.59
C LEU A 311 9.78 -7.15 9.68
N ILE A 312 9.09 -8.27 9.68
CA ILE A 312 9.45 -9.46 8.91
C ILE A 312 8.40 -9.65 7.81
N GLN A 313 8.84 -9.55 6.56
CA GLN A 313 7.98 -9.85 5.41
C GLN A 313 7.84 -11.37 5.24
N ASP A 314 6.60 -11.88 5.23
CA ASP A 314 6.28 -13.25 4.84
C ASP A 314 6.34 -13.33 3.30
N LYS A 315 7.54 -13.55 2.77
CA LYS A 315 7.76 -13.68 1.33
C LYS A 315 7.34 -15.07 0.85
N LYS A 316 6.52 -15.11 -0.19
CA LYS A 316 6.06 -16.33 -0.85
C LYS A 316 6.26 -16.24 -2.36
N MET A 317 6.19 -17.39 -3.02
CA MET A 317 6.30 -17.50 -4.46
C MET A 317 4.91 -17.63 -5.09
N GLY A 318 4.56 -16.68 -5.95
CA GLY A 318 3.45 -16.76 -6.89
C GLY A 318 3.94 -17.30 -8.24
N LYS A 319 3.01 -17.61 -9.15
CA LYS A 319 3.35 -18.08 -10.50
C LYS A 319 2.44 -17.45 -11.54
N ASN A 320 3.03 -16.75 -12.50
CA ASN A 320 2.33 -16.38 -13.74
C ASN A 320 2.29 -17.60 -14.67
N VAL A 321 1.25 -17.70 -15.51
CA VAL A 321 1.20 -18.67 -16.61
C VAL A 321 1.23 -17.92 -17.93
N ILE A 322 2.34 -18.05 -18.67
CA ILE A 322 2.63 -17.25 -19.86
C ILE A 322 2.87 -18.19 -21.03
N ALA A 323 2.16 -17.95 -22.13
CA ALA A 323 2.34 -18.66 -23.37
C ALA A 323 2.35 -17.70 -24.54
N TYR A 324 2.92 -18.13 -25.66
CA TYR A 324 3.00 -17.34 -26.86
C TYR A 324 2.69 -18.11 -28.15
N ILE A 325 2.25 -17.37 -29.16
CA ILE A 325 2.12 -17.78 -30.55
C ILE A 325 3.16 -16.99 -31.34
N LYS A 326 4.06 -17.70 -32.02
CA LYS A 326 5.02 -17.05 -32.91
C LYS A 326 4.28 -16.48 -34.13
N GLY A 327 4.50 -15.20 -34.44
CA GLY A 327 4.00 -14.59 -35.66
C GLY A 327 4.60 -15.26 -36.90
N SER A 328 3.82 -15.30 -37.99
CA SER A 328 4.22 -15.92 -39.26
C SER A 328 4.93 -14.98 -40.24
N THR A 329 5.12 -13.73 -39.87
CA THR A 329 5.72 -12.70 -40.73
C THR A 329 6.75 -11.88 -39.96
N ASP A 330 7.88 -11.59 -40.61
CA ASP A 330 8.80 -10.55 -40.18
C ASP A 330 8.21 -9.18 -40.55
N LEU A 331 8.22 -8.20 -39.64
CA LEU A 331 7.87 -6.83 -40.01
C LEU A 331 8.98 -6.23 -40.88
N PRO A 332 8.65 -5.45 -41.92
CA PRO A 332 9.62 -4.55 -42.52
C PRO A 332 10.11 -3.56 -41.46
N ALA A 333 11.42 -3.30 -41.48
CA ALA A 333 12.15 -2.47 -40.52
C ALA A 333 11.63 -1.03 -40.40
#